data_AF-A0A1H8DAM3-F1
#
_entry.id   AF-A0A1H8DAM3-F1
#
_cell.length_a   1.000
_cell.length_b   1.000
_cell.length_c   1.000
_cell.angle_alpha   90.00
_cell.angle_beta   90.00
_cell.angle_gamma   90.00
#
_symmetry.space_group_name_H-M   'P 1'
#
loop_
_entity.id
_entity.type
_entity.pdbx_description
1 polymer ?
#
loop_
_entity_poly.entity_id
_entity_poly.type
_entity_poly.pdbx_seq_one_letter_code
_entity_poly.pdbx_strand_id
1 'polypeptide(L)'
;MSTRLYLAPTVMAIAAMLAACGQSQSPAPTTQAASAAADTASAAAQTASAAASSADAAASSAAAAAPAAKAANGEMAMKPAAAYDPASLPDDAYGKMVKYGKELTERTYAHIGPEVKDVKMRYAGNNLSCTSCHQASATKPFAMSWVGSHSTFPQYRGREDTISTIEERVNGCMERSMNGKSLPFDSKEMKAFTTYIHFLSKDVPVGTKVTGQGLMKYTPPNRKVDLVAGEAIYKQTCAVCHGPDGQGVRGAPAKPGEPAGYTFPPLWGKDTFNNGAGMNRMLTASAFIMANMPQGTSHEKPQLTEEQAFDVAGYVLSKPRPIKSNLDKDFPARWNKPVDAAFPPYVTGATAEDHRFGPFQPLQDKMKELKDELKKKSDEAKAQKVAAK
;
A
#
# COMPACT_ATOMS: atom_id res chain seq x y z
N MET A 1 59.20 48.15 -1.46
CA MET A 1 59.10 47.94 -2.92
C MET A 1 57.78 47.21 -3.16
N SER A 2 56.66 47.93 -3.21
CA SER A 2 55.98 48.40 -4.44
C SER A 2 55.82 47.26 -5.45
N THR A 3 54.62 46.86 -5.87
CA THR A 3 53.70 47.69 -6.67
C THR A 3 52.27 47.11 -6.68
N ARG A 4 51.26 47.97 -6.54
CA ARG A 4 49.82 47.75 -6.83
C ARG A 4 49.52 48.10 -8.30
N LEU A 5 48.50 47.48 -8.92
CA LEU A 5 47.64 48.05 -9.99
C LEU A 5 46.41 47.11 -10.13
N TYR A 6 45.16 47.47 -9.75
CA TYR A 6 44.07 48.14 -10.52
C TYR A 6 43.78 47.48 -11.90
N LEU A 7 42.56 47.14 -12.34
CA LEU A 7 41.24 47.79 -12.29
C LEU A 7 40.06 46.79 -12.32
N ALA A 8 38.88 47.27 -11.91
CA ALA A 8 37.55 46.63 -11.97
C ALA A 8 36.69 47.20 -13.15
N PRO A 9 35.35 47.01 -13.23
CA PRO A 9 34.66 46.40 -14.37
C PRO A 9 33.85 47.39 -15.25
N THR A 10 33.48 46.97 -16.47
CA THR A 10 32.65 47.80 -17.38
C THR A 10 31.22 47.26 -17.47
N VAL A 11 30.28 48.07 -16.98
CA VAL A 11 28.84 48.04 -17.26
C VAL A 11 28.60 48.77 -18.57
N MET A 12 27.75 48.26 -19.45
CA MET A 12 27.15 49.09 -20.51
C MET A 12 25.67 48.74 -20.69
N ALA A 13 24.83 49.70 -20.32
CA ALA A 13 23.43 49.82 -20.70
C ALA A 13 23.35 50.46 -22.09
N ILE A 14 22.39 50.05 -22.92
CA ILE A 14 21.93 50.84 -24.06
C ILE A 14 20.41 50.97 -23.97
N ALA A 15 19.98 52.21 -24.10
CA ALA A 15 18.64 52.73 -23.96
C ALA A 15 17.80 52.60 -25.25
N ALA A 16 16.51 52.82 -25.05
CA ALA A 16 15.39 52.79 -25.98
C ALA A 16 15.47 53.78 -27.16
N MET A 17 14.70 53.46 -28.22
CA MET A 17 14.07 54.44 -29.10
C MET A 17 12.65 54.00 -29.50
N LEU A 18 11.72 54.93 -29.31
CA LEU A 18 10.29 54.90 -29.64
C LEU A 18 10.02 55.19 -31.13
N ALA A 19 8.92 54.65 -31.67
CA ALA A 19 7.85 55.33 -32.47
C ALA A 19 7.01 54.24 -33.16
N ALA A 20 5.77 53.94 -32.74
CA ALA A 20 4.50 54.65 -32.99
C ALA A 20 3.88 54.38 -34.38
N CYS A 21 2.76 53.63 -34.40
CA CYS A 21 1.44 53.99 -34.97
C CYS A 21 0.62 52.73 -35.33
N GLY A 22 -0.66 52.71 -34.94
CA GLY A 22 -1.64 51.73 -35.45
C GLY A 22 -2.73 51.35 -34.46
N GLN A 23 -3.66 52.28 -34.20
CA GLN A 23 -4.89 52.05 -33.44
C GLN A 23 -5.91 51.24 -34.29
N SER A 24 -6.65 50.34 -33.66
CA SER A 24 -8.06 50.08 -33.98
C SER A 24 -8.80 49.53 -32.75
N GLN A 25 -10.07 49.88 -32.67
CA GLN A 25 -10.84 50.09 -31.44
C GLN A 25 -11.69 48.88 -31.02
N SER A 26 -11.88 48.79 -29.71
CA SER A 26 -12.92 48.13 -28.88
C SER A 26 -14.38 48.22 -29.41
N PRO A 27 -15.38 47.44 -28.91
CA PRO A 27 -15.63 47.29 -27.46
C PRO A 27 -16.17 45.96 -26.89
N ALA A 28 -15.99 45.85 -25.57
CA ALA A 28 -16.68 44.95 -24.66
C ALA A 28 -18.14 45.40 -24.44
N PRO A 29 -18.99 44.55 -23.83
CA PRO A 29 -20.09 45.01 -23.04
C PRO A 29 -19.92 44.70 -21.55
N THR A 30 -20.47 45.64 -20.80
CA THR A 30 -20.44 45.88 -19.36
C THR A 30 -21.26 44.87 -18.57
N THR A 31 -20.86 44.70 -17.32
CA THR A 31 -21.62 44.14 -16.20
C THR A 31 -22.86 44.96 -15.86
N GLN A 32 -23.99 44.32 -15.57
CA GLN A 32 -24.87 44.76 -14.49
C GLN A 32 -25.78 43.64 -13.98
N ALA A 33 -25.94 43.64 -12.65
CA ALA A 33 -26.70 42.72 -11.83
C ALA A 33 -28.10 43.27 -11.52
N ALA A 34 -29.06 42.37 -11.26
CA ALA A 34 -30.23 42.47 -10.36
C ALA A 34 -31.04 41.15 -10.54
N SER A 35 -31.24 40.25 -9.58
CA SER A 35 -31.95 40.30 -8.28
C SER A 35 -33.49 40.41 -8.38
N ALA A 36 -34.16 39.46 -7.70
CA ALA A 36 -35.59 39.37 -7.35
C ALA A 36 -36.54 38.88 -8.47
N ALA A 37 -37.58 38.05 -8.27
CA ALA A 37 -38.27 37.43 -7.14
C ALA A 37 -39.01 36.17 -7.71
N ALA A 38 -39.07 35.03 -7.02
CA ALA A 38 -40.12 34.57 -6.09
C ALA A 38 -41.57 34.50 -6.65
N ASP A 39 -42.19 33.34 -6.38
CA ASP A 39 -43.61 32.97 -6.36
C ASP A 39 -44.39 32.72 -7.67
N THR A 40 -44.74 31.45 -7.90
CA THR A 40 -46.13 30.98 -7.80
C THR A 40 -46.18 29.44 -7.73
N ALA A 41 -47.10 28.97 -6.88
CA ALA A 41 -47.22 27.60 -6.40
C ALA A 41 -48.33 26.78 -7.11
N SER A 42 -48.24 25.46 -6.95
CA SER A 42 -49.35 24.53 -6.71
C SER A 42 -50.45 24.31 -7.77
N ALA A 43 -50.38 23.17 -8.47
CA ALA A 43 -51.46 22.23 -8.85
C ALA A 43 -50.86 21.27 -9.92
N ALA A 44 -51.02 19.95 -9.95
CA ALA A 44 -52.03 19.08 -9.39
C ALA A 44 -51.43 17.69 -9.12
N ALA A 45 -51.63 17.20 -7.90
CA ALA A 45 -51.63 15.77 -7.58
C ALA A 45 -53.09 15.34 -7.56
N GLN A 46 -53.47 14.37 -8.41
CA GLN A 46 -54.59 13.43 -8.28
C GLN A 46 -54.93 12.90 -9.67
N THR A 47 -54.62 11.63 -9.93
CA THR A 47 -55.52 10.64 -10.55
C THR A 47 -54.71 9.37 -10.86
N ALA A 48 -55.17 8.26 -10.28
CA ALA A 48 -54.92 6.85 -10.62
C ALA A 48 -54.55 5.99 -9.39
N SER A 49 -55.41 6.03 -8.37
CA SER A 49 -55.66 4.89 -7.49
C SER A 49 -56.98 4.28 -7.96
N ALA A 50 -56.92 3.10 -8.59
CA ALA A 50 -57.99 2.09 -8.67
C ALA A 50 -57.64 1.04 -9.74
N ALA A 51 -56.91 -0.01 -9.35
CA ALA A 51 -56.99 -1.35 -9.94
C ALA A 51 -56.15 -2.31 -9.09
N ALA A 52 -56.71 -2.71 -7.95
CA ALA A 52 -56.29 -3.90 -7.22
C ALA A 52 -57.48 -4.88 -7.16
N SER A 53 -57.15 -6.17 -7.04
CA SER A 53 -57.98 -7.38 -7.14
C SER A 53 -58.29 -7.78 -8.60
N SER A 54 -57.98 -8.99 -9.06
CA SER A 54 -57.84 -10.26 -8.36
C SER A 54 -56.90 -11.22 -9.11
N ALA A 55 -55.99 -11.87 -8.38
CA ALA A 55 -55.57 -13.25 -8.61
C ALA A 55 -54.62 -13.66 -7.48
N ASP A 56 -55.22 -14.25 -6.43
CA ASP A 56 -54.52 -15.17 -5.55
C ASP A 56 -53.90 -16.31 -6.37
N ALA A 57 -52.59 -16.44 -6.30
CA ALA A 57 -51.93 -17.73 -6.46
C ALA A 57 -50.84 -17.82 -5.39
N ALA A 58 -51.06 -18.80 -4.52
CA ALA A 58 -50.32 -19.07 -3.31
C ALA A 58 -48.80 -19.24 -3.54
N ALA A 59 -48.07 -18.87 -2.50
CA ALA A 59 -46.65 -19.04 -2.32
C ALA A 59 -46.13 -20.44 -2.68
N SER A 60 -44.96 -20.47 -3.31
CA SER A 60 -43.93 -21.44 -2.96
C SER A 60 -42.62 -20.70 -2.72
N SER A 61 -42.21 -20.72 -1.47
CA SER A 61 -40.92 -20.25 -0.99
C SER A 61 -39.80 -21.08 -1.63
N ALA A 62 -39.05 -20.48 -2.53
CA ALA A 62 -37.66 -20.85 -2.76
C ALA A 62 -36.84 -19.56 -2.68
N ALA A 63 -36.56 -19.11 -1.45
CA ALA A 63 -35.36 -18.33 -1.24
C ALA A 63 -34.22 -19.22 -1.69
N ALA A 64 -33.72 -18.99 -2.91
CA ALA A 64 -32.51 -19.61 -3.38
C ALA A 64 -31.39 -19.12 -2.45
N ALA A 65 -31.15 -19.88 -1.39
CA ALA A 65 -29.93 -19.77 -0.62
C ALA A 65 -28.82 -19.86 -1.65
N ALA A 66 -28.07 -18.76 -1.83
CA ALA A 66 -26.82 -18.81 -2.57
C ALA A 66 -26.07 -20.03 -1.99
N PRO A 67 -25.70 -21.02 -2.82
CA PRO A 67 -25.04 -22.19 -2.30
C PRO A 67 -23.80 -21.69 -1.57
N ALA A 68 -23.78 -21.89 -0.25
CA ALA A 68 -22.58 -21.68 0.53
C ALA A 68 -21.55 -22.61 -0.10
N ALA A 69 -20.62 -22.03 -0.87
CA ALA A 69 -19.50 -22.76 -1.42
C ALA A 69 -18.88 -23.49 -0.23
N LYS A 70 -18.97 -24.82 -0.25
CA LYS A 70 -18.37 -25.67 0.78
C LYS A 70 -16.91 -25.26 0.82
N ALA A 71 -16.50 -24.55 1.87
CA ALA A 71 -15.14 -24.10 2.02
C ALA A 71 -14.26 -25.31 1.80
N ALA A 72 -13.43 -25.27 0.76
CA ALA A 72 -12.43 -26.30 0.56
C ALA A 72 -11.50 -26.19 1.78
N ASN A 73 -11.75 -27.03 2.78
CA ASN A 73 -10.87 -27.23 3.92
C ASN A 73 -9.62 -27.93 3.41
N GLY A 74 -8.80 -27.19 2.67
CA GLY A 74 -7.59 -27.67 2.02
C GLY A 74 -6.66 -26.50 1.77
N GLU A 75 -5.38 -26.72 2.01
CA GLU A 75 -4.33 -25.80 1.59
C GLU A 75 -3.94 -26.14 0.15
N MET A 76 -3.87 -25.13 -0.71
CA MET A 76 -3.51 -25.27 -2.13
C MET A 76 -2.09 -24.76 -2.36
N ALA A 77 -1.28 -25.54 -3.06
CA ALA A 77 0.00 -25.05 -3.56
C ALA A 77 -0.20 -24.05 -4.72
N MET A 78 0.65 -23.02 -4.80
CA MET A 78 0.67 -22.14 -5.97
C MET A 78 1.07 -22.92 -7.23
N LYS A 79 0.51 -22.52 -8.37
CA LYS A 79 0.92 -23.03 -9.68
C LYS A 79 2.29 -22.42 -10.06
N PRO A 80 3.00 -22.99 -11.04
CA PRO A 80 4.21 -22.37 -11.59
C PRO A 80 3.92 -20.97 -12.15
N ALA A 81 4.93 -20.09 -12.15
CA ALA A 81 4.80 -18.68 -12.57
C ALA A 81 4.15 -18.50 -13.96
N ALA A 82 4.41 -19.41 -14.90
CA ALA A 82 3.83 -19.39 -16.25
C ALA A 82 2.29 -19.46 -16.26
N ALA A 83 1.67 -20.03 -15.22
CA ALA A 83 0.21 -20.07 -15.10
C ALA A 83 -0.42 -18.69 -14.80
N TYR A 84 0.42 -17.72 -14.44
CA TYR A 84 0.02 -16.36 -14.04
C TYR A 84 0.46 -15.29 -15.04
N ASP A 85 0.76 -15.67 -16.28
CA ASP A 85 1.17 -14.73 -17.34
C ASP A 85 -0.06 -14.13 -18.07
N PRO A 86 -0.30 -12.80 -17.96
CA PRO A 86 -1.38 -12.14 -18.70
C PRO A 86 -1.20 -12.13 -20.21
N ALA A 87 -0.02 -12.45 -20.75
CA ALA A 87 0.20 -12.56 -22.19
C ALA A 87 -0.70 -13.63 -22.84
N SER A 88 -1.13 -14.63 -22.05
CA SER A 88 -2.07 -15.67 -22.48
C SER A 88 -3.52 -15.20 -22.63
N LEU A 89 -3.85 -13.98 -22.16
CA LEU A 89 -5.22 -13.47 -22.22
C LEU A 89 -5.57 -12.81 -23.55
N PRO A 90 -6.82 -12.96 -24.03
CA PRO A 90 -7.31 -12.23 -25.20
C PRO A 90 -7.20 -10.72 -25.00
N ASP A 91 -7.19 -9.96 -26.10
CA ASP A 91 -7.13 -8.49 -26.07
C ASP A 91 -8.52 -7.84 -25.88
N ASP A 92 -9.37 -8.46 -25.05
CA ASP A 92 -10.67 -7.92 -24.68
C ASP A 92 -10.56 -6.94 -23.49
N ALA A 93 -11.71 -6.42 -23.03
CA ALA A 93 -11.75 -5.47 -21.93
C ALA A 93 -11.13 -6.02 -20.63
N TYR A 94 -11.33 -7.32 -20.35
CA TYR A 94 -10.77 -7.97 -19.17
C TYR A 94 -9.25 -8.14 -19.30
N GLY A 95 -8.78 -8.71 -20.40
CA GLY A 95 -7.36 -8.92 -20.67
C GLY A 95 -6.57 -7.61 -20.67
N LYS A 96 -7.13 -6.52 -21.23
CA LYS A 96 -6.55 -5.17 -21.16
C LYS A 96 -6.41 -4.66 -19.73
N MET A 97 -7.42 -4.86 -18.89
CA MET A 97 -7.38 -4.45 -17.49
C MET A 97 -6.42 -5.28 -16.65
N VAL A 98 -6.30 -6.59 -16.90
CA VAL A 98 -5.29 -7.44 -16.26
C VAL A 98 -3.88 -6.98 -16.64
N LYS A 99 -3.62 -6.75 -17.94
CA LYS A 99 -2.31 -6.28 -18.44
C LYS A 99 -1.97 -4.91 -17.84
N TYR A 100 -2.93 -3.99 -17.76
CA TYR A 100 -2.74 -2.69 -17.11
C TYR A 100 -2.51 -2.82 -15.59
N GLY A 101 -3.22 -3.71 -14.90
CA GLY A 101 -3.02 -3.96 -13.48
C GLY A 101 -1.64 -4.56 -13.16
N LYS A 102 -1.13 -5.47 -14.00
CA LYS A 102 0.24 -5.96 -13.91
C LYS A 102 1.26 -4.85 -14.11
N GLU A 103 1.09 -4.05 -15.15
CA GLU A 103 1.95 -2.89 -15.43
C GLU A 103 1.95 -1.90 -14.24
N LEU A 104 0.78 -1.56 -13.69
CA LEU A 104 0.65 -0.74 -12.47
C LEU A 104 1.36 -1.34 -11.26
N THR A 105 1.37 -2.66 -11.14
CA THR A 105 2.02 -3.40 -10.04
C THR A 105 3.54 -3.35 -10.19
N GLU A 106 4.05 -3.50 -11.41
CA GLU A 106 5.49 -3.53 -11.72
C GLU A 106 6.11 -2.15 -11.81
N ARG A 107 5.34 -1.18 -12.29
CA ARG A 107 5.78 0.18 -12.65
C ARG A 107 4.88 1.22 -12.00
N THR A 108 4.51 1.00 -10.74
CA THR A 108 3.66 1.93 -9.95
C THR A 108 4.18 3.37 -10.01
N TYR A 109 5.51 3.53 -9.91
CA TYR A 109 6.21 4.81 -10.04
C TYR A 109 5.96 5.54 -11.37
N ALA A 110 5.74 4.82 -12.46
CA ALA A 110 5.57 5.38 -13.80
C ALA A 110 4.12 5.82 -14.09
N HIS A 111 3.15 5.28 -13.35
CA HIS A 111 1.73 5.57 -13.57
C HIS A 111 1.12 6.47 -12.51
N ILE A 112 1.49 6.24 -11.25
CA ILE A 112 0.93 6.96 -10.11
C ILE A 112 1.99 7.44 -9.10
N GLY A 113 3.28 7.41 -9.49
CA GLY A 113 4.40 7.89 -8.69
C GLY A 113 4.51 9.41 -8.60
N PRO A 114 5.38 9.93 -7.73
CA PRO A 114 5.55 11.37 -7.52
C PRO A 114 6.15 12.11 -8.75
N GLU A 115 6.82 11.38 -9.64
CA GLU A 115 7.51 11.93 -10.82
C GLU A 115 6.65 11.93 -12.09
N VAL A 116 5.43 11.40 -12.06
CA VAL A 116 4.57 11.40 -13.26
C VAL A 116 4.17 12.81 -13.66
N LYS A 117 3.98 13.03 -14.97
CA LYS A 117 3.68 14.35 -15.55
C LYS A 117 2.35 14.91 -15.06
N ASP A 118 1.30 14.09 -15.02
CA ASP A 118 0.00 14.50 -14.50
C ASP A 118 0.02 14.51 -12.96
N VAL A 119 0.03 15.71 -12.38
CA VAL A 119 0.02 15.91 -10.92
C VAL A 119 -1.19 15.26 -10.27
N LYS A 120 -2.34 15.13 -10.96
CA LYS A 120 -3.54 14.48 -10.42
C LYS A 120 -3.36 12.99 -10.23
N MET A 121 -2.45 12.37 -11.00
CA MET A 121 -2.12 10.95 -10.91
C MET A 121 -1.06 10.64 -9.85
N ARG A 122 -0.47 11.64 -9.19
CA ARG A 122 0.51 11.44 -8.11
C ARG A 122 -0.18 10.94 -6.82
N TYR A 123 -0.44 9.64 -6.76
CA TYR A 123 -1.04 8.97 -5.61
C TYR A 123 0.01 8.36 -4.68
N ALA A 124 1.05 7.74 -5.23
CA ALA A 124 2.21 7.30 -4.46
C ALA A 124 3.11 8.51 -4.10
N GLY A 125 3.62 8.52 -2.87
CA GLY A 125 4.54 9.54 -2.36
C GLY A 125 6.01 9.11 -2.40
N ASN A 126 6.31 7.94 -2.95
CA ASN A 126 7.65 7.46 -3.24
C ASN A 126 7.70 6.78 -4.62
N ASN A 127 8.90 6.47 -5.11
CA ASN A 127 9.14 5.86 -6.42
C ASN A 127 9.34 4.33 -6.35
N LEU A 128 8.80 3.67 -5.32
CA LEU A 128 8.77 2.21 -5.27
C LEU A 128 7.79 1.64 -6.32
N SER A 129 7.83 0.34 -6.50
CA SER A 129 6.78 -0.45 -7.14
C SER A 129 6.15 -1.41 -6.13
N CYS A 130 4.93 -1.89 -6.38
CA CYS A 130 4.38 -2.99 -5.59
C CYS A 130 5.32 -4.21 -5.60
N THR A 131 5.98 -4.46 -6.74
CA THR A 131 6.96 -5.55 -6.90
C THR A 131 8.27 -5.36 -6.15
N SER A 132 8.52 -4.18 -5.57
CA SER A 132 9.65 -3.98 -4.65
C SER A 132 9.54 -4.89 -3.41
N CYS A 133 8.33 -5.28 -3.04
CA CYS A 133 8.05 -6.24 -1.96
C CYS A 133 7.33 -7.49 -2.45
N HIS A 134 6.41 -7.35 -3.40
CA HIS A 134 5.62 -8.44 -3.98
C HIS A 134 6.35 -9.05 -5.19
N GLN A 135 7.39 -9.83 -4.92
CA GLN A 135 8.34 -10.29 -5.95
C GLN A 135 7.69 -11.12 -7.06
N ALA A 136 8.34 -11.14 -8.24
CA ALA A 136 7.88 -11.82 -9.45
C ALA A 136 6.43 -11.44 -9.81
N SER A 137 6.16 -10.14 -9.96
CA SER A 137 4.83 -9.63 -10.29
C SER A 137 3.75 -10.09 -9.29
N ALA A 138 4.11 -10.15 -8.02
CA ALA A 138 3.28 -10.66 -6.92
C ALA A 138 2.90 -12.15 -7.00
N THR A 139 3.73 -12.99 -7.64
CA THR A 139 3.49 -14.44 -7.76
C THR A 139 4.50 -15.31 -7.01
N LYS A 140 5.59 -14.73 -6.46
CA LYS A 140 6.62 -15.52 -5.75
C LYS A 140 6.08 -16.01 -4.38
N PRO A 141 6.14 -17.33 -4.09
CA PRO A 141 5.83 -17.86 -2.77
C PRO A 141 6.68 -17.23 -1.67
N PHE A 142 6.06 -16.99 -0.52
CA PHE A 142 6.65 -16.40 0.69
C PHE A 142 7.22 -14.98 0.51
N ALA A 143 6.83 -14.29 -0.57
CA ALA A 143 7.10 -12.89 -0.84
C ALA A 143 5.79 -12.05 -0.83
N MET A 144 4.84 -12.41 0.03
CA MET A 144 3.51 -11.78 0.10
C MET A 144 2.76 -11.85 -1.24
N SER A 145 2.77 -13.01 -1.90
CA SER A 145 2.07 -13.24 -3.17
C SER A 145 0.60 -12.83 -3.13
N TRP A 146 0.10 -12.34 -4.26
CA TRP A 146 -1.32 -11.99 -4.44
C TRP A 146 -2.15 -13.18 -4.91
N VAL A 147 -1.52 -14.30 -5.27
CA VAL A 147 -2.22 -15.53 -5.67
C VAL A 147 -3.17 -15.98 -4.56
N GLY A 148 -4.44 -16.15 -4.91
CA GLY A 148 -5.51 -16.53 -3.98
C GLY A 148 -6.00 -15.40 -3.07
N SER A 149 -5.47 -14.17 -3.18
CA SER A 149 -5.94 -13.06 -2.35
C SER A 149 -7.40 -12.77 -2.63
N HIS A 150 -7.82 -12.79 -3.90
CA HIS A 150 -9.23 -12.54 -4.24
C HIS A 150 -10.19 -13.56 -3.60
N SER A 151 -9.73 -14.79 -3.39
CA SER A 151 -10.54 -15.87 -2.84
C SER A 151 -10.71 -15.80 -1.32
N THR A 152 -9.99 -14.91 -0.64
CA THR A 152 -9.99 -14.78 0.84
C THR A 152 -10.52 -13.44 1.34
N PHE A 153 -10.79 -12.50 0.46
CA PHE A 153 -11.44 -11.23 0.78
C PHE A 153 -12.94 -11.27 0.46
N PRO A 154 -13.79 -10.53 1.18
CA PRO A 154 -13.44 -9.62 2.29
C PRO A 154 -12.99 -10.38 3.55
N GLN A 155 -12.11 -9.76 4.36
CA GLN A 155 -11.55 -10.39 5.56
C GLN A 155 -11.43 -9.43 6.74
N TYR A 156 -11.48 -9.96 7.96
CA TYR A 156 -11.19 -9.17 9.15
C TYR A 156 -9.72 -8.72 9.16
N ARG A 157 -9.49 -7.45 9.45
CA ARG A 157 -8.16 -6.86 9.54
C ARG A 157 -7.96 -6.23 10.91
N GLY A 158 -6.96 -6.72 11.64
CA GLY A 158 -6.72 -6.23 13.01
C GLY A 158 -6.33 -4.76 13.10
N ARG A 159 -5.69 -4.22 12.05
CA ARG A 159 -5.27 -2.81 12.00
C ARG A 159 -6.46 -1.86 12.00
N GLU A 160 -7.52 -2.18 11.27
CA GLU A 160 -8.74 -1.37 11.20
C GLU A 160 -9.83 -1.88 12.17
N ASP A 161 -9.67 -3.09 12.72
CA ASP A 161 -10.64 -3.79 13.57
C ASP A 161 -12.04 -3.92 12.91
N THR A 162 -12.04 -4.17 11.61
CA THR A 162 -13.24 -4.34 10.80
C THR A 162 -13.00 -5.32 9.66
N ILE A 163 -14.07 -5.70 8.96
CA ILE A 163 -14.00 -6.40 7.68
C ILE A 163 -13.51 -5.41 6.62
N SER A 164 -12.50 -5.83 5.86
CA SER A 164 -11.89 -5.04 4.80
C SER A 164 -11.98 -5.77 3.46
N THR A 165 -12.19 -4.99 2.40
CA THR A 165 -12.17 -5.36 0.98
C THR A 165 -10.74 -5.39 0.41
N ILE A 166 -10.58 -5.89 -0.82
CA ILE A 166 -9.27 -5.89 -1.50
C ILE A 166 -8.86 -4.45 -1.83
N GLU A 167 -9.81 -3.62 -2.22
CA GLU A 167 -9.60 -2.22 -2.57
C GLU A 167 -9.10 -1.42 -1.35
N GLU A 168 -9.72 -1.62 -0.19
CA GLU A 168 -9.23 -1.04 1.06
C GLU A 168 -7.85 -1.57 1.43
N ARG A 169 -7.56 -2.85 1.16
CA ARG A 169 -6.23 -3.42 1.37
C ARG A 169 -5.18 -2.77 0.46
N VAL A 170 -5.51 -2.50 -0.81
CA VAL A 170 -4.66 -1.77 -1.76
C VAL A 170 -4.41 -0.36 -1.25
N ASN A 171 -5.45 0.36 -0.83
CA ASN A 171 -5.32 1.70 -0.26
C ASN A 171 -4.49 1.72 1.02
N GLY A 172 -4.62 0.71 1.89
CA GLY A 172 -3.76 0.53 3.05
C GLY A 172 -2.28 0.38 2.69
N CYS A 173 -1.96 -0.25 1.55
CA CYS A 173 -0.60 -0.28 0.98
C CYS A 173 -0.17 1.08 0.44
N MET A 174 -1.04 1.77 -0.31
CA MET A 174 -0.74 3.09 -0.88
C MET A 174 -0.35 4.09 0.20
N GLU A 175 -1.08 4.13 1.31
CA GLU A 175 -0.82 5.07 2.40
C GLU A 175 0.41 4.74 3.27
N ARG A 176 1.01 3.56 3.10
CA ARG A 176 2.06 3.05 3.98
C ARG A 176 3.31 2.68 3.20
N SER A 177 3.22 1.62 2.41
CA SER A 177 4.32 1.15 1.57
C SER A 177 4.68 2.17 0.50
N MET A 178 3.68 2.80 -0.12
CA MET A 178 3.89 3.81 -1.16
C MET A 178 3.99 5.23 -0.60
N ASN A 179 3.94 5.40 0.73
CA ASN A 179 3.95 6.69 1.43
C ASN A 179 3.03 7.76 0.81
N GLY A 180 1.89 7.32 0.27
CA GLY A 180 1.02 8.12 -0.57
C GLY A 180 -0.36 8.36 0.04
N LYS A 181 -1.33 8.56 -0.85
CA LYS A 181 -2.75 8.72 -0.52
C LYS A 181 -3.57 7.60 -1.16
N SER A 182 -4.76 7.37 -0.62
CA SER A 182 -5.71 6.41 -1.15
C SER A 182 -6.14 6.77 -2.59
N LEU A 183 -6.30 5.74 -3.42
CA LEU A 183 -6.93 5.80 -4.74
C LEU A 183 -8.45 5.86 -4.59
N PRO A 184 -9.18 6.57 -5.46
CA PRO A 184 -10.63 6.46 -5.54
C PRO A 184 -11.04 5.01 -5.85
N PHE A 185 -12.04 4.49 -5.13
CA PHE A 185 -12.50 3.10 -5.29
C PHE A 185 -12.98 2.80 -6.72
N ASP A 186 -13.56 3.78 -7.39
CA ASP A 186 -14.08 3.70 -8.75
C ASP A 186 -13.06 4.06 -9.83
N SER A 187 -11.83 4.45 -9.45
CA SER A 187 -10.75 4.79 -10.39
C SER A 187 -10.37 3.62 -11.28
N LYS A 188 -9.84 3.94 -12.46
CA LYS A 188 -9.33 2.94 -13.40
C LYS A 188 -8.19 2.15 -12.76
N GLU A 189 -7.34 2.79 -11.99
CA GLU A 189 -6.17 2.20 -11.33
C GLU A 189 -6.59 1.20 -10.25
N MET A 190 -7.58 1.54 -9.41
CA MET A 190 -8.11 0.60 -8.42
C MET A 190 -8.72 -0.62 -9.10
N LYS A 191 -9.58 -0.42 -10.11
CA LYS A 191 -10.16 -1.50 -10.91
C LYS A 191 -9.09 -2.38 -11.57
N ALA A 192 -7.98 -1.80 -12.01
CA ALA A 192 -6.89 -2.54 -12.63
C ALA A 192 -6.14 -3.41 -11.61
N PHE A 193 -5.82 -2.88 -10.43
CA PHE A 193 -5.23 -3.66 -9.35
C PHE A 193 -6.13 -4.84 -8.95
N THR A 194 -7.43 -4.60 -8.73
CA THR A 194 -8.35 -5.68 -8.33
C THR A 194 -8.56 -6.69 -9.44
N THR A 195 -8.62 -6.26 -10.70
CA THR A 195 -8.70 -7.17 -11.86
C THR A 195 -7.46 -8.05 -11.98
N TYR A 196 -6.26 -7.51 -11.74
CA TYR A 196 -5.04 -8.31 -11.73
C TYR A 196 -5.00 -9.30 -10.56
N ILE A 197 -5.36 -8.87 -9.35
CA ILE A 197 -5.46 -9.75 -8.17
C ILE A 197 -6.49 -10.87 -8.40
N HIS A 198 -7.62 -10.55 -9.04
CA HIS A 198 -8.63 -11.52 -9.46
C HIS A 198 -8.04 -12.54 -10.43
N PHE A 199 -7.35 -12.07 -11.50
CA PHE A 199 -6.70 -12.95 -12.46
C PHE A 199 -5.70 -13.93 -11.82
N LEU A 200 -4.87 -13.44 -10.90
CA LEU A 200 -3.91 -14.27 -10.15
C LEU A 200 -4.58 -15.33 -9.25
N SER A 201 -5.87 -15.15 -8.96
CA SER A 201 -6.66 -16.00 -8.06
C SER A 201 -7.72 -16.84 -8.77
N LYS A 202 -7.85 -16.75 -10.10
CA LYS A 202 -8.98 -17.29 -10.88
C LYS A 202 -9.26 -18.79 -10.67
N ASP A 203 -8.23 -19.56 -10.33
CA ASP A 203 -8.29 -21.01 -10.14
C ASP A 203 -8.28 -21.42 -8.65
N VAL A 204 -8.36 -20.46 -7.74
CA VAL A 204 -8.34 -20.69 -6.29
C VAL A 204 -9.78 -20.60 -5.78
N PRO A 205 -10.38 -21.70 -5.27
CA PRO A 205 -11.75 -21.65 -4.77
C PRO A 205 -11.89 -20.67 -3.59
N VAL A 206 -13.04 -20.01 -3.50
CA VAL A 206 -13.34 -19.08 -2.39
C VAL A 206 -13.18 -19.78 -1.04
N GLY A 207 -12.52 -19.10 -0.10
CA GLY A 207 -12.21 -19.61 1.24
C GLY A 207 -10.96 -20.50 1.32
N THR A 208 -10.31 -20.82 0.19
CA THR A 208 -9.12 -21.69 0.16
C THR A 208 -7.87 -20.92 0.57
N LYS A 209 -7.05 -21.53 1.44
CA LYS A 209 -5.72 -20.99 1.77
C LYS A 209 -4.71 -21.44 0.74
N VAL A 210 -3.84 -20.52 0.31
CA VAL A 210 -2.76 -20.82 -0.64
C VAL A 210 -1.42 -20.86 0.11
N THR A 211 -0.73 -21.99 0.08
CA THR A 211 0.60 -22.15 0.65
C THR A 211 1.55 -21.16 -0.01
N GLY A 212 2.29 -20.40 0.79
CA GLY A 212 3.22 -19.39 0.31
C GLY A 212 2.59 -18.02 0.00
N GLN A 213 1.28 -17.80 0.23
CA GLN A 213 0.66 -16.49 -0.02
C GLN A 213 1.27 -15.38 0.85
N GLY A 214 1.58 -15.68 2.11
CA GLY A 214 2.12 -14.73 3.07
C GLY A 214 3.65 -14.63 3.06
N LEU A 215 4.21 -14.45 4.25
CA LEU A 215 5.64 -14.64 4.52
C LEU A 215 5.86 -16.04 5.08
N MET A 216 7.10 -16.53 5.01
CA MET A 216 7.48 -17.77 5.68
C MET A 216 7.31 -17.62 7.19
N LYS A 217 6.95 -18.72 7.87
CA LYS A 217 6.98 -18.76 9.33
C LYS A 217 8.42 -18.48 9.79
N TYR A 218 8.56 -17.57 10.73
CA TYR A 218 9.85 -17.10 11.20
C TYR A 218 9.85 -17.10 12.73
N THR A 219 10.90 -17.63 13.33
CA THR A 219 11.10 -17.60 14.78
C THR A 219 12.24 -16.64 15.09
N PRO A 220 11.97 -15.46 15.68
CA PRO A 220 13.04 -14.55 16.05
C PRO A 220 13.87 -15.14 17.20
N PRO A 221 15.18 -14.84 17.29
CA PRO A 221 15.96 -15.20 18.45
C PRO A 221 15.44 -14.49 19.71
N ASN A 222 15.55 -15.14 20.88
CA ASN A 222 15.10 -14.56 22.14
C ASN A 222 16.14 -13.59 22.74
N ARG A 223 16.50 -12.57 21.96
CA ARG A 223 17.42 -11.49 22.35
C ARG A 223 17.03 -10.19 21.66
N LYS A 224 17.65 -9.08 22.09
CA LYS A 224 17.61 -7.83 21.34
C LYS A 224 18.36 -8.00 20.01
N VAL A 225 17.97 -7.20 19.03
CA VAL A 225 18.72 -7.02 17.78
C VAL A 225 20.15 -6.60 18.10
N ASP A 226 21.11 -7.20 17.39
CA ASP A 226 22.49 -6.72 17.34
C ASP A 226 22.66 -5.82 16.10
N LEU A 227 22.66 -4.50 16.33
CA LEU A 227 22.81 -3.51 15.24
C LEU A 227 24.21 -3.52 14.62
N VAL A 228 25.24 -3.92 15.37
CA VAL A 228 26.62 -3.97 14.89
C VAL A 228 26.79 -5.17 13.95
N ALA A 229 26.28 -6.34 14.34
CA ALA A 229 26.23 -7.51 13.47
C ALA A 229 25.38 -7.24 12.22
N GLY A 230 24.22 -6.59 12.39
CA GLY A 230 23.33 -6.20 11.30
C GLY A 230 24.01 -5.26 10.29
N GLU A 231 24.77 -4.28 10.76
CA GLU A 231 25.55 -3.38 9.90
C GLU A 231 26.61 -4.14 9.10
N ALA A 232 27.32 -5.07 9.75
CA ALA A 232 28.34 -5.87 9.08
C ALA A 232 27.74 -6.72 7.95
N ILE A 233 26.62 -7.39 8.21
CA ILE A 233 25.87 -8.18 7.22
C ILE A 233 25.39 -7.26 6.07
N TYR A 234 24.88 -6.07 6.41
CA TYR A 234 24.43 -5.12 5.39
C TYR A 234 25.56 -4.74 4.43
N LYS A 235 26.73 -4.38 4.96
CA LYS A 235 27.90 -3.99 4.16
C LYS A 235 28.38 -5.13 3.28
N GLN A 236 28.41 -6.35 3.81
CA GLN A 236 28.92 -7.52 3.10
C GLN A 236 27.97 -8.02 2.00
N THR A 237 26.66 -7.98 2.26
CA THR A 237 25.67 -8.74 1.47
C THR A 237 24.66 -7.85 0.75
N CYS A 238 24.28 -6.72 1.34
CA CYS A 238 23.13 -5.92 0.88
C CYS A 238 23.54 -4.65 0.12
N ALA A 239 24.62 -4.00 0.55
CA ALA A 239 25.05 -2.69 0.06
C ALA A 239 25.42 -2.70 -1.43
N VAL A 240 25.84 -3.84 -1.98
CA VAL A 240 26.14 -3.99 -3.41
C VAL A 240 24.94 -3.69 -4.30
N CYS A 241 23.72 -3.98 -3.85
CA CYS A 241 22.49 -3.70 -4.59
C CYS A 241 21.74 -2.48 -4.04
N HIS A 242 21.63 -2.36 -2.72
CA HIS A 242 20.84 -1.30 -2.09
C HIS A 242 21.64 -0.01 -1.82
N GLY A 243 22.93 0.01 -2.17
CA GLY A 243 23.85 1.12 -1.91
C GLY A 243 24.40 1.13 -0.49
N PRO A 244 25.53 1.80 -0.23
CA PRO A 244 26.11 1.88 1.11
C PRO A 244 25.21 2.61 2.11
N ASP A 245 24.39 3.55 1.62
CA ASP A 245 23.46 4.37 2.41
C ASP A 245 22.00 3.96 2.18
N GLY A 246 21.73 2.74 1.69
CA GLY A 246 20.37 2.23 1.50
C GLY A 246 19.53 3.03 0.52
N GLN A 247 20.16 3.85 -0.31
CA GLN A 247 19.53 4.75 -1.28
C GLN A 247 18.98 4.03 -2.51
N GLY A 248 19.30 2.74 -2.67
CA GLY A 248 18.93 1.94 -3.82
C GLY A 248 19.68 2.34 -5.10
N VAL A 249 19.27 1.76 -6.21
CA VAL A 249 19.76 2.08 -7.56
C VAL A 249 18.57 2.40 -8.44
N ARG A 250 18.54 3.63 -8.96
CA ARG A 250 17.48 4.09 -9.87
C ARG A 250 17.47 3.21 -11.13
N GLY A 251 16.27 2.96 -11.63
CA GLY A 251 16.08 2.24 -12.89
C GLY A 251 16.42 3.11 -14.10
N ALA A 252 16.21 2.54 -15.29
CA ALA A 252 16.15 3.28 -16.53
C ALA A 252 14.68 3.52 -16.92
N PRO A 253 14.31 4.70 -17.40
CA PRO A 253 12.95 4.94 -17.86
C PRO A 253 12.68 4.11 -19.13
N ALA A 254 11.46 3.61 -19.28
CA ALA A 254 11.11 2.83 -20.49
C ALA A 254 11.07 3.70 -21.75
N LYS A 255 10.77 5.00 -21.59
CA LYS A 255 10.82 6.00 -22.65
C LYS A 255 11.45 7.30 -22.15
N PRO A 256 12.06 8.12 -23.03
CA PRO A 256 12.57 9.43 -22.65
C PRO A 256 11.50 10.28 -21.95
N GLY A 257 11.82 10.79 -20.76
CA GLY A 257 10.93 11.63 -19.95
C GLY A 257 9.84 10.88 -19.17
N GLU A 258 9.91 9.55 -19.08
CA GLU A 258 9.12 8.78 -18.09
C GLU A 258 9.88 8.66 -16.75
N PRO A 259 9.16 8.49 -15.63
CA PRO A 259 9.79 8.13 -14.36
C PRO A 259 10.54 6.80 -14.46
N ALA A 260 11.69 6.73 -13.80
CA ALA A 260 12.59 5.58 -13.91
C ALA A 260 12.45 4.56 -12.76
N GLY A 261 11.85 4.99 -11.63
CA GLY A 261 11.71 4.14 -10.44
C GLY A 261 13.06 3.60 -9.95
N TYR A 262 13.05 2.39 -9.43
CA TYR A 262 14.24 1.71 -8.91
C TYR A 262 14.41 0.31 -9.47
N THR A 263 15.63 -0.04 -9.85
CA THR A 263 16.05 -1.43 -10.08
C THR A 263 16.26 -2.14 -8.73
N PHE A 264 16.93 -1.46 -7.81
CA PHE A 264 17.05 -1.90 -6.41
C PHE A 264 16.44 -0.83 -5.51
N PRO A 265 15.39 -1.15 -4.73
CA PRO A 265 14.64 -0.14 -4.00
C PRO A 265 15.46 0.45 -2.84
N PRO A 266 15.24 1.73 -2.49
CA PRO A 266 15.77 2.32 -1.28
C PRO A 266 15.13 1.67 -0.05
N LEU A 267 15.95 1.32 0.94
CA LEU A 267 15.51 0.65 2.15
C LEU A 267 15.18 1.62 3.28
N TRP A 268 15.77 2.82 3.25
CA TRP A 268 15.52 3.92 4.15
C TRP A 268 15.69 5.27 3.42
N GLY A 269 15.59 6.39 4.14
CA GLY A 269 15.60 7.74 3.56
C GLY A 269 14.21 8.20 3.14
N LYS A 270 14.13 9.25 2.32
CA LYS A 270 12.85 9.91 1.99
C LYS A 270 11.99 9.18 0.95
N ASP A 271 12.62 8.40 0.06
CA ASP A 271 11.95 7.80 -1.11
C ASP A 271 11.59 6.31 -0.91
N THR A 272 11.19 5.96 0.31
CA THR A 272 10.92 4.56 0.74
C THR A 272 9.59 4.46 1.49
N PHE A 273 9.27 3.27 1.99
CA PHE A 273 8.07 3.03 2.80
C PHE A 273 8.13 3.78 4.14
N ASN A 274 6.97 4.24 4.62
CA ASN A 274 6.89 4.96 5.90
C ASN A 274 6.85 4.03 7.11
N ASN A 275 6.95 4.62 8.30
CA ASN A 275 6.98 3.88 9.57
C ASN A 275 5.67 3.14 9.92
N GLY A 276 4.57 3.37 9.19
CA GLY A 276 3.31 2.64 9.33
C GLY A 276 3.23 1.34 8.51
N ALA A 277 4.16 1.13 7.59
CA ALA A 277 4.18 -0.03 6.70
C ALA A 277 4.47 -1.34 7.45
N GLY A 278 3.89 -2.45 6.95
CA GLY A 278 4.17 -3.77 7.49
C GLY A 278 5.66 -4.13 7.45
N MET A 279 6.37 -3.67 6.41
CA MET A 279 7.81 -3.86 6.26
C MET A 279 8.65 -3.07 7.29
N ASN A 280 8.06 -2.09 7.99
CA ASN A 280 8.70 -1.41 9.12
C ASN A 280 8.57 -2.17 10.44
N ARG A 281 8.05 -3.41 10.43
CA ARG A 281 7.98 -4.26 11.62
C ARG A 281 9.07 -5.32 11.58
N MET A 282 9.80 -5.48 12.69
CA MET A 282 10.96 -6.36 12.76
C MET A 282 10.68 -7.80 12.33
N LEU A 283 9.63 -8.43 12.83
CA LEU A 283 9.38 -9.85 12.52
C LEU A 283 8.96 -10.03 11.07
N THR A 284 8.29 -9.02 10.50
CA THR A 284 7.91 -9.01 9.08
C THR A 284 9.12 -8.83 8.18
N ALA A 285 9.98 -7.86 8.48
CA ALA A 285 11.19 -7.60 7.71
C ALA A 285 12.17 -8.78 7.78
N SER A 286 12.37 -9.35 8.97
CA SER A 286 13.25 -10.51 9.18
C SER A 286 12.77 -11.72 8.37
N ALA A 287 11.48 -12.05 8.44
CA ALA A 287 10.89 -13.15 7.67
C ALA A 287 11.01 -12.92 6.16
N PHE A 288 10.80 -11.69 5.69
CA PHE A 288 10.96 -11.35 4.28
C PHE A 288 12.42 -11.49 3.82
N ILE A 289 13.36 -10.93 4.58
CA ILE A 289 14.79 -10.95 4.28
C ILE A 289 15.29 -12.40 4.25
N MET A 290 14.95 -13.21 5.25
CA MET A 290 15.36 -14.61 5.32
C MET A 290 14.95 -15.42 4.07
N ALA A 291 13.71 -15.25 3.61
CA ALA A 291 13.17 -16.03 2.50
C ALA A 291 13.44 -15.45 1.10
N ASN A 292 13.82 -14.17 1.00
CA ASN A 292 13.82 -13.46 -0.28
C ASN A 292 15.07 -12.63 -0.56
N MET A 293 15.97 -12.49 0.41
CA MET A 293 17.21 -11.72 0.28
C MET A 293 18.42 -12.54 0.71
N PRO A 294 19.62 -12.28 0.16
CA PRO A 294 19.88 -11.48 -1.06
C PRO A 294 19.23 -12.06 -2.33
N GLN A 295 19.35 -11.36 -3.46
CA GLN A 295 18.81 -11.84 -4.73
C GLN A 295 19.38 -13.22 -5.08
N GLY A 296 18.51 -14.15 -5.50
CA GLY A 296 18.84 -15.57 -5.68
C GLY A 296 18.45 -16.45 -4.50
N THR A 297 18.08 -15.88 -3.35
CA THR A 297 17.48 -16.62 -2.23
C THR A 297 16.06 -17.09 -2.56
N SER A 298 15.76 -18.31 -2.12
CA SER A 298 14.40 -18.86 -2.03
C SER A 298 14.12 -19.32 -0.61
N HIS A 299 12.84 -19.56 -0.31
CA HIS A 299 12.41 -20.02 0.99
C HIS A 299 12.93 -21.44 1.33
N GLU A 300 13.21 -22.26 0.32
CA GLU A 300 13.82 -23.60 0.47
C GLU A 300 15.34 -23.53 0.63
N LYS A 301 15.98 -22.46 0.17
CA LYS A 301 17.43 -22.24 0.27
C LYS A 301 17.73 -20.84 0.82
N PRO A 302 17.40 -20.55 2.09
CA PRO A 302 17.80 -19.31 2.74
C PRO A 302 19.33 -19.18 2.73
N GLN A 303 19.85 -18.03 2.34
CA GLN A 303 21.29 -17.75 2.41
C GLN A 303 21.70 -17.12 3.75
N LEU A 304 20.76 -16.46 4.42
CA LEU A 304 20.96 -15.90 5.76
C LEU A 304 20.28 -16.80 6.78
N THR A 305 20.92 -16.97 7.94
CA THR A 305 20.28 -17.62 9.10
C THR A 305 19.16 -16.74 9.67
N GLU A 306 18.29 -17.32 10.51
CA GLU A 306 17.24 -16.55 11.20
C GLU A 306 17.80 -15.38 12.00
N GLU A 307 18.96 -15.56 12.64
CA GLU A 307 19.67 -14.53 13.40
C GLU A 307 20.27 -13.44 12.50
N GLN A 308 20.93 -13.82 11.41
CA GLN A 308 21.49 -12.84 10.47
C GLN A 308 20.39 -11.99 9.83
N ALA A 309 19.26 -12.61 9.45
CA ALA A 309 18.10 -11.91 8.94
C ALA A 309 17.49 -10.97 9.99
N PHE A 310 17.47 -11.37 11.27
CA PHE A 310 17.03 -10.54 12.39
C PHE A 310 17.86 -9.27 12.54
N ASP A 311 19.18 -9.43 12.59
CA ASP A 311 20.11 -8.35 12.89
C ASP A 311 20.19 -7.36 11.73
N VAL A 312 20.26 -7.84 10.47
CA VAL A 312 20.26 -6.95 9.31
C VAL A 312 18.92 -6.23 9.13
N ALA A 313 17.78 -6.89 9.43
CA ALA A 313 16.48 -6.21 9.47
C ALA A 313 16.49 -5.07 10.50
N GLY A 314 17.04 -5.33 11.69
CA GLY A 314 17.20 -4.35 12.74
C GLY A 314 18.05 -3.16 12.33
N TYR A 315 19.19 -3.40 11.69
CA TYR A 315 20.03 -2.34 11.13
C TYR A 315 19.27 -1.50 10.11
N VAL A 316 18.60 -2.12 9.13
CA VAL A 316 17.80 -1.42 8.10
C VAL A 316 16.66 -0.60 8.73
N LEU A 317 15.97 -1.16 9.72
CA LEU A 317 14.84 -0.51 10.39
C LEU A 317 15.25 0.50 11.47
N SER A 318 16.53 0.56 11.85
CA SER A 318 17.07 1.62 12.72
C SER A 318 17.16 2.98 12.00
N LYS A 319 17.27 2.97 10.67
CA LYS A 319 17.50 4.14 9.83
C LYS A 319 16.24 5.01 9.64
N PRO A 320 16.40 6.32 9.37
CA PRO A 320 15.28 7.25 9.23
C PRO A 320 14.45 6.96 7.97
N ARG A 321 13.14 7.21 8.06
CA ARG A 321 12.17 7.04 6.96
C ARG A 321 10.97 7.97 7.17
N PRO A 322 10.05 8.11 6.20
CA PRO A 322 8.89 8.97 6.35
C PRO A 322 8.01 8.53 7.52
N ILE A 323 7.35 9.49 8.15
CA ILE A 323 6.48 9.28 9.31
C ILE A 323 5.02 9.37 8.85
N LYS A 324 4.25 8.31 9.07
CA LYS A 324 2.81 8.31 8.88
C LYS A 324 2.13 8.96 10.09
N SER A 325 1.24 9.90 9.82
CA SER A 325 0.35 10.49 10.82
C SER A 325 -0.69 9.49 11.32
N ASN A 326 -1.21 9.70 12.53
CA ASN A 326 -2.35 8.96 13.11
C ASN A 326 -2.11 7.45 13.34
N LEU A 327 -0.88 7.03 13.62
CA LEU A 327 -0.59 5.61 13.92
C LEU A 327 -1.23 5.13 15.23
N ASP A 328 -1.59 6.03 16.13
CA ASP A 328 -2.36 5.74 17.35
C ASP A 328 -3.75 5.14 17.07
N LYS A 329 -4.30 5.43 15.87
CA LYS A 329 -5.58 4.89 15.40
C LYS A 329 -5.46 3.49 14.81
N ASP A 330 -4.26 3.06 14.42
CA ASP A 330 -4.02 1.70 13.97
C ASP A 330 -4.17 0.73 15.16
N PHE A 331 -4.76 -0.44 14.90
CA PHE A 331 -5.04 -1.49 15.87
C PHE A 331 -5.89 -1.00 17.05
N PRO A 332 -7.11 -0.47 16.82
CA PRO A 332 -7.94 0.07 17.90
C PRO A 332 -8.32 -1.02 18.91
N ALA A 333 -8.54 -2.25 18.44
CA ALA A 333 -8.62 -3.45 19.27
C ALA A 333 -7.20 -3.87 19.73
N ARG A 334 -6.76 -3.36 20.88
CA ARG A 334 -5.37 -3.51 21.35
C ARG A 334 -4.92 -4.97 21.52
N TRP A 335 -5.84 -5.91 21.73
CA TRP A 335 -5.54 -7.34 21.86
C TRP A 335 -4.95 -7.97 20.58
N ASN A 336 -5.21 -7.38 19.40
CA ASN A 336 -4.75 -7.90 18.11
C ASN A 336 -3.52 -7.15 17.57
N LYS A 337 -3.01 -6.16 18.32
CA LYS A 337 -1.88 -5.35 17.90
C LYS A 337 -0.60 -6.20 17.90
N PRO A 338 0.13 -6.28 16.78
CA PRO A 338 1.40 -6.98 16.70
C PRO A 338 2.42 -6.40 17.68
N VAL A 339 3.16 -7.28 18.36
CA VAL A 339 4.20 -6.87 19.33
C VAL A 339 5.36 -6.12 18.67
N ASP A 340 5.56 -6.27 17.36
CA ASP A 340 6.59 -5.58 16.60
C ASP A 340 6.07 -4.32 15.88
N ALA A 341 4.83 -3.91 16.18
CA ALA A 341 4.30 -2.60 15.80
C ALA A 341 4.83 -1.53 16.78
N ALA A 342 6.02 -1.02 16.48
CA ALA A 342 6.81 -0.11 17.30
C ALA A 342 6.30 1.35 17.35
N PHE A 343 5.00 1.56 17.49
CA PHE A 343 4.38 2.88 17.70
C PHE A 343 3.29 2.78 18.78
N PRO A 344 3.01 3.85 19.55
CA PRO A 344 2.00 3.82 20.59
C PRO A 344 0.58 3.64 20.03
N PRO A 345 -0.38 3.21 20.86
CA PRO A 345 -0.23 2.88 22.28
C PRO A 345 0.28 1.45 22.52
N TYR A 346 1.11 1.29 23.53
CA TYR A 346 1.63 -0.01 23.99
C TYR A 346 0.80 -0.50 25.17
N VAL A 347 0.57 -1.81 25.24
CA VAL A 347 -0.25 -2.43 26.30
C VAL A 347 0.51 -3.45 27.15
N THR A 348 1.72 -3.82 26.75
CA THR A 348 2.56 -4.81 27.45
C THR A 348 3.32 -4.22 28.64
N GLY A 349 3.37 -2.89 28.76
CA GLY A 349 4.25 -2.18 29.70
C GLY A 349 5.70 -2.05 29.23
N ALA A 350 6.05 -2.63 28.08
CA ALA A 350 7.38 -2.52 27.49
C ALA A 350 7.61 -1.18 26.80
N THR A 351 8.88 -0.84 26.57
CA THR A 351 9.25 0.43 25.94
C THR A 351 9.03 0.39 24.42
N ALA A 352 8.98 1.57 23.79
CA ALA A 352 8.97 1.67 22.33
C ALA A 352 10.18 0.97 21.69
N GLU A 353 11.32 0.99 22.38
CA GLU A 353 12.55 0.34 21.93
C GLU A 353 12.45 -1.18 21.97
N ASP A 354 11.86 -1.76 23.01
CA ASP A 354 11.63 -3.21 23.08
C ASP A 354 10.67 -3.67 21.98
N HIS A 355 9.61 -2.90 21.71
CA HIS A 355 8.71 -3.15 20.58
C HIS A 355 9.39 -2.98 19.21
N ARG A 356 10.49 -2.21 19.16
CA ARG A 356 11.25 -1.97 17.92
C ARG A 356 12.36 -2.98 17.71
N PHE A 357 13.02 -3.47 18.75
CA PHE A 357 14.26 -4.27 18.63
C PHE A 357 14.27 -5.54 19.48
N GLY A 358 13.15 -5.87 20.13
CA GLY A 358 13.02 -7.05 20.96
C GLY A 358 13.64 -6.87 22.36
N PRO A 359 13.79 -7.97 23.13
CA PRO A 359 13.42 -9.34 22.76
C PRO A 359 11.91 -9.49 22.54
N PHE A 360 11.51 -10.21 21.50
CA PHE A 360 10.09 -10.30 21.13
C PHE A 360 9.32 -11.37 21.91
N GLN A 361 9.98 -12.44 22.38
CA GLN A 361 9.30 -13.52 23.10
C GLN A 361 8.59 -13.02 24.38
N PRO A 362 9.22 -12.23 25.27
CA PRO A 362 8.53 -11.71 26.46
C PRO A 362 7.32 -10.82 26.10
N LEU A 363 7.38 -10.09 24.99
CA LEU A 363 6.26 -9.27 24.52
C LEU A 363 5.11 -10.14 24.02
N GLN A 364 5.41 -11.24 23.33
CA GLN A 364 4.41 -12.19 22.85
C GLN A 364 3.73 -12.91 24.00
N ASP A 365 4.51 -13.35 24.98
CA ASP A 365 3.99 -13.98 26.20
C ASP A 365 3.08 -13.01 26.95
N LYS A 366 3.53 -11.76 27.11
CA LYS A 366 2.71 -10.74 27.77
C LYS A 366 1.43 -10.42 27.01
N MET A 367 1.48 -10.33 25.68
CA MET A 367 0.28 -10.14 24.86
C MET A 367 -0.68 -11.33 24.95
N LYS A 368 -0.17 -12.56 25.10
CA LYS A 368 -0.99 -13.76 25.28
C LYS A 368 -1.74 -13.70 26.62
N GLU A 369 -1.08 -13.30 27.70
CA GLU A 369 -1.71 -13.09 29.02
C GLU A 369 -2.81 -12.03 28.96
N LEU A 370 -2.55 -10.90 28.30
CA LEU A 370 -3.47 -9.76 28.27
C LEU A 370 -4.62 -9.92 27.27
N LYS A 371 -4.55 -10.90 26.37
CA LYS A 371 -5.42 -10.98 25.19
C LYS A 371 -6.89 -11.00 25.54
N ASP A 372 -7.30 -11.87 26.47
CA ASP A 372 -8.71 -12.08 26.78
C ASP A 372 -9.31 -10.87 27.50
N GLU A 373 -8.55 -10.25 28.42
CA GLU A 373 -8.94 -9.02 29.10
C GLU A 373 -9.10 -7.85 28.10
N LEU A 374 -8.10 -7.64 27.24
CA LEU A 374 -8.13 -6.59 26.23
C LEU A 374 -9.24 -6.82 25.20
N LYS A 375 -9.52 -8.08 24.85
CA LYS A 375 -10.62 -8.45 23.95
C LYS A 375 -11.97 -8.12 24.58
N LYS A 376 -12.18 -8.52 25.83
CA LYS A 376 -13.39 -8.20 26.59
C LYS A 376 -13.63 -6.69 26.64
N LYS A 377 -12.62 -5.89 27.01
CA LYS A 377 -12.70 -4.41 27.02
C LYS A 377 -13.04 -3.84 25.64
N SER A 378 -12.45 -4.40 24.58
CA SER A 378 -12.73 -3.98 23.20
C SER A 378 -14.18 -4.26 22.81
N ASP A 379 -14.71 -5.43 23.18
CA ASP A 379 -16.07 -5.85 22.84
C ASP A 379 -17.11 -5.01 23.66
N GLU A 380 -16.84 -4.74 24.93
CA GLU A 380 -17.64 -3.83 25.78
C GLU A 380 -17.68 -2.40 25.21
N ALA A 381 -16.53 -1.85 24.81
CA ALA A 381 -16.46 -0.52 24.22
C ALA A 381 -17.24 -0.43 22.89
N LYS A 382 -17.28 -1.51 22.10
CA LYS A 382 -18.11 -1.59 20.89
C LYS A 382 -19.60 -1.62 21.24
N ALA A 383 -20.00 -2.43 22.22
CA ALA A 383 -21.39 -2.51 22.66
C ALA A 383 -21.92 -1.16 23.17
N GLN A 384 -21.12 -0.43 23.96
CA GLN A 384 -21.47 0.90 24.45
C GLN A 384 -21.68 1.91 23.30
N LYS A 385 -20.84 1.88 22.26
CA LYS A 385 -20.99 2.75 21.07
C LYS A 385 -22.24 2.43 20.26
N VAL A 386 -22.67 1.17 20.23
CA VAL A 386 -23.93 0.77 19.57
C VAL A 386 -25.13 1.24 20.39
N ALA A 387 -25.09 1.10 21.71
CA ALA A 387 -26.17 1.54 22.59
C ALA A 387 -26.33 3.07 22.68
N ALA A 388 -25.28 3.83 22.36
CA ALA A 388 -25.32 5.29 22.33
C ALA A 388 -25.80 5.90 21.00
N LYS A 389 -26.09 5.06 19.99
CA LYS A 389 -26.68 5.45 18.70
C LYS A 389 -28.13 5.03 18.65
#